data_AF-A0A942QHI0-F1
#
_entry.id   AF-A0A942QHI0-F1
#
_cell.length_a   1.000
_cell.length_b   1.000
_cell.length_c   1.000
_cell.angle_alpha   90.00
_cell.angle_beta   90.00
_cell.angle_gamma   90.00
#
_symmetry.space_group_name_H-M   'P 1'
#
loop_
_entity.id
_entity.type
_entity.pdbx_description
1 polymer ?
#
loop_
_entity_poly.entity_id
_entity_poly.type
_entity_poly.pdbx_seq_one_letter_code
_entity_poly.pdbx_strand_id
1 'polypeptide(L)'
;MNTLLRYIREYQEYIILFVTPFVISFAFFLLMAIFKRIFKKLHYWHGGLLFVAAGIYFAMRLNGLSPTSALFVNRFSFFLIVLAAFVSYSAFAITAHALRKRT
;
A
#
# COMPACT_ATOMS: atom_id res chain seq x y z
N MET A 1 -12.36 33.96 5.07
CA MET A 1 -10.97 33.55 4.72
C MET A 1 -10.51 32.32 5.53
N ASN A 2 -10.74 32.27 6.85
CA ASN A 2 -10.37 31.11 7.69
C ASN A 2 -11.03 29.78 7.30
N THR A 3 -12.29 29.79 6.85
CA THR A 3 -12.99 28.56 6.44
C THR A 3 -12.40 27.94 5.18
N LEU A 4 -12.00 28.78 4.21
CA LEU A 4 -11.43 28.34 2.94
C LEU A 4 -10.02 27.76 3.12
N LEU A 5 -9.20 28.40 3.96
CA LEU A 5 -7.89 27.86 4.36
C LEU A 5 -8.00 26.52 5.10
N ARG A 6 -9.02 26.35 5.96
CA ARG A 6 -9.29 25.07 6.63
C ARG A 6 -9.60 23.95 5.63
N TYR A 7 -10.50 24.21 4.68
CA TYR A 7 -10.83 23.21 3.64
C TYR A 7 -9.62 22.86 2.77
N ILE A 8 -8.81 23.83 2.35
CA ILE A 8 -7.59 23.56 1.58
C ILE A 8 -6.66 22.60 2.33
N ARG A 9 -6.48 22.81 3.64
CA ARG A 9 -5.64 21.95 4.47
C ARG A 9 -6.20 20.54 4.60
N GLU A 10 -7.50 20.39 4.85
CA GLU A 10 -8.17 19.08 4.91
C GLU A 10 -8.01 18.31 3.58
N TYR A 11 -8.21 18.97 2.44
CA TYR A 11 -7.99 18.37 1.12
C TYR A 11 -6.53 17.94 0.89
N GLN A 12 -5.56 18.74 1.31
CA GLN A 12 -4.15 18.36 1.23
C GLN A 12 -3.84 17.10 2.06
N GLU A 13 -4.39 17.01 3.28
CA GLU A 13 -4.22 15.83 4.13
C GLU A 13 -4.80 14.57 3.48
N TYR A 14 -5.97 14.68 2.84
CA TYR A 14 -6.54 13.56 2.08
C TYR A 14 -5.69 13.16 0.87
N ILE A 15 -5.16 14.12 0.11
CA ILE A 15 -4.27 13.85 -1.03
C ILE A 15 -3.01 13.13 -0.55
N ILE A 16 -2.40 13.58 0.55
CA ILE A 16 -1.21 12.94 1.11
C ILE A 16 -1.53 11.52 1.54
N LEU A 17 -2.62 11.29 2.28
CA LEU A 17 -3.05 9.96 2.71
C LEU A 17 -3.33 9.03 1.52
N PHE A 18 -3.92 9.55 0.44
CA PHE A 18 -4.16 8.81 -0.78
C PHE A 18 -2.86 8.45 -1.51
N VAL A 19 -1.93 9.39 -1.67
CA VAL A 19 -0.70 9.22 -2.45
C VAL A 19 0.36 8.38 -1.72
N THR A 20 0.41 8.47 -0.39
CA THR A 20 1.40 7.77 0.46
C THR A 20 1.54 6.26 0.16
N PRO A 21 0.47 5.45 0.13
CA PRO A 21 0.59 4.02 -0.18
C PRO A 21 1.16 3.76 -1.58
N PHE A 22 0.87 4.61 -2.58
CA PHE A 22 1.43 4.46 -3.92
C PHE A 22 2.94 4.71 -3.94
N VAL A 23 3.40 5.78 -3.27
CA VAL A 23 4.83 6.12 -3.20
C VAL A 23 5.61 5.03 -2.47
N ILE A 24 5.10 4.56 -1.33
CA ILE A 24 5.73 3.48 -0.55
C ILE A 24 5.80 2.20 -1.39
N SER A 25 4.71 1.80 -2.03
CA SER A 25 4.67 0.59 -2.86
C SER A 25 5.57 0.68 -4.07
N PHE A 26 5.69 1.86 -4.69
CA PHE A 26 6.61 2.08 -5.79
C PHE A 26 8.07 1.99 -5.34
N ALA A 27 8.43 2.63 -4.24
CA ALA A 27 9.78 2.55 -3.67
C ALA A 27 10.15 1.10 -3.30
N PHE A 28 9.22 0.38 -2.68
CA PHE A 28 9.40 -1.03 -2.34
C PHE A 28 9.51 -1.92 -3.59
N PHE A 29 8.72 -1.65 -4.64
CA PHE A 29 8.84 -2.32 -5.93
C PHE A 29 10.22 -2.09 -6.57
N LEU A 30 10.72 -0.85 -6.58
CA LEU A 30 12.05 -0.53 -7.11
C LEU A 30 13.14 -1.29 -6.36
N LEU A 31 13.06 -1.30 -5.03
CA LEU A 31 13.97 -2.06 -4.18
C LEU A 31 13.94 -3.56 -4.53
N MET A 32 12.75 -4.13 -4.71
CA MET A 32 12.59 -5.52 -5.14
C MET A 32 13.15 -5.78 -6.54
N ALA A 33 13.00 -4.83 -7.46
CA ALA A 33 13.56 -4.90 -8.81
C ALA A 33 15.09 -4.87 -8.80
N ILE A 34 15.70 -4.04 -7.95
CA ILE A 34 17.15 -4.00 -7.72
C ILE A 34 17.62 -5.33 -7.14
N PHE A 35 16.97 -5.82 -6.07
CA PHE A 35 17.32 -7.09 -5.46
C PHE A 35 17.22 -8.26 -6.43
N LYS A 36 16.21 -8.26 -7.31
CA LYS A 36 16.09 -9.27 -8.37
C LYS A 36 17.24 -9.25 -9.38
N ARG A 37 17.83 -8.09 -9.65
CA ARG A 37 19.03 -7.99 -10.51
C ARG A 37 20.25 -8.64 -9.85
N ILE A 38 20.39 -8.49 -8.54
CA ILE A 38 21.48 -9.07 -7.75
C ILE A 38 21.25 -10.58 -7.54
N PHE A 39 20.05 -10.96 -7.11
CA PHE A 39 19.65 -12.31 -6.79
C PHE A 39 18.70 -12.87 -7.84
N LYS A 40 19.22 -13.60 -8.83
CA LYS A 40 18.43 -14.17 -9.94
C LYS A 40 17.29 -15.10 -9.52
N LYS A 41 17.36 -15.69 -8.31
CA LYS A 41 16.30 -16.55 -7.73
C LYS A 41 15.11 -15.77 -7.14
N LEU A 42 15.22 -14.44 -7.01
CA LEU A 42 14.21 -13.62 -6.38
C LEU A 42 13.07 -13.30 -7.38
N HIS A 43 11.84 -13.70 -7.04
CA HIS A 43 10.66 -13.39 -7.83
C HIS A 43 9.90 -12.18 -7.26
N TYR A 44 9.28 -11.36 -8.13
CA TYR A 44 8.46 -10.22 -7.70
C TYR A 44 7.29 -10.63 -6.79
N TRP A 45 6.83 -11.87 -6.86
CA TRP A 45 5.79 -12.37 -5.96
C TRP A 45 6.20 -12.35 -4.47
N HIS A 46 7.49 -12.50 -4.15
CA HIS A 46 7.95 -12.48 -2.75
C HIS A 46 7.71 -11.12 -2.08
N GLY A 47 7.81 -10.02 -2.82
CA GLY A 47 7.47 -8.71 -2.29
C GLY A 47 5.97 -8.57 -2.02
N GLY A 48 5.12 -9.23 -2.82
CA GLY A 48 3.68 -9.27 -2.60
C GLY A 48 3.31 -10.01 -1.32
N LEU A 49 4.03 -11.08 -0.97
CA LEU A 49 3.81 -11.85 0.26
C LEU A 49 3.94 -10.99 1.53
N LEU A 50 4.85 -10.00 1.54
CA LEU A 50 5.00 -9.09 2.68
C LEU A 50 3.77 -8.22 2.90
N PHE A 51 3.20 -7.68 1.82
CA PHE A 51 1.96 -6.92 1.89
C PHE A 51 0.76 -7.79 2.26
N VAL A 52 0.70 -9.03 1.77
CA VAL A 52 -0.35 -10.00 2.16
C VAL A 52 -0.27 -10.32 3.64
N ALA A 53 0.93 -10.61 4.16
CA ALA A 53 1.13 -10.88 5.58
C ALA A 53 0.74 -9.68 6.45
N ALA A 54 1.12 -8.46 6.04
CA ALA A 54 0.70 -7.24 6.71
C ALA A 54 -0.83 -7.07 6.66
N GLY A 55 -1.46 -7.30 5.50
CA GLY A 55 -2.90 -7.22 5.33
C GLY A 55 -3.66 -8.18 6.24
N ILE A 56 -3.22 -9.44 6.32
CA ILE A 56 -3.78 -10.45 7.22
C ILE A 56 -3.63 -10.02 8.68
N TYR A 57 -2.44 -9.53 9.07
CA TYR A 57 -2.20 -9.05 10.42
C TYR A 57 -3.17 -7.93 10.83
N PHE A 58 -3.38 -6.94 9.95
CA PHE A 58 -4.33 -5.85 10.23
C PHE A 58 -5.78 -6.33 10.19
N ALA A 59 -6.13 -7.27 9.30
CA ALA A 59 -7.46 -7.88 9.27
C ALA A 59 -7.78 -8.63 10.57
N MET A 60 -6.85 -9.43 11.10
CA MET A 60 -7.03 -10.13 12.37
C MET A 60 -7.25 -9.16 13.53
N ARG A 61 -6.66 -7.97 13.48
CA ARG A 61 -6.85 -6.91 14.48
C ARG A 61 -8.21 -6.21 14.41
N LEU A 62 -9.02 -6.48 13.39
CA LEU A 62 -10.41 -6.01 13.30
C LEU A 62 -11.39 -6.95 14.02
N ASN A 63 -11.02 -8.22 14.24
CA ASN A 63 -11.90 -9.19 14.87
C ASN A 63 -12.28 -8.78 16.30
N GLY A 64 -13.57 -8.90 16.62
CA GLY A 64 -14.12 -8.58 17.94
C GLY A 64 -14.29 -7.09 18.24
N LEU A 65 -14.05 -6.20 17.28
CA LEU A 65 -14.28 -4.76 17.44
C LEU A 65 -15.66 -4.36 16.93
N SER A 66 -16.34 -3.49 17.69
CA SER A 66 -17.58 -2.86 17.22
C SER A 66 -17.28 -1.93 16.05
N PRO A 67 -18.05 -2.00 14.94
CA PRO A 67 -17.87 -1.12 13.77
C PRO A 67 -17.97 0.38 14.08
N THR A 68 -18.68 0.76 15.14
CA THR A 68 -18.87 2.15 15.56
C THR A 68 -17.75 2.66 16.49
N SER A 69 -16.82 1.78 16.90
CA SER A 69 -15.74 2.18 17.80
C SER A 69 -14.65 2.97 17.06
N ALA A 70 -14.12 4.01 17.71
CA ALA A 70 -12.98 4.77 17.17
C ALA A 70 -11.76 3.88 16.89
N LEU A 71 -11.57 2.82 17.69
CA LEU A 71 -10.51 1.83 17.51
C LEU A 71 -10.69 1.01 16.23
N PHE A 72 -11.93 0.63 15.89
CA PHE A 72 -12.24 -0.06 14.63
C PHE A 72 -11.91 0.84 13.43
N VAL A 73 -12.40 2.09 13.43
CA VAL A 73 -12.17 3.04 12.32
C VAL A 73 -10.67 3.24 12.08
N ASN A 74 -9.88 3.38 13.14
CA ASN A 74 -8.44 3.54 13.05
C ASN A 74 -7.76 2.30 12.45
N ARG A 75 -8.04 1.11 13.00
CA ARG A 75 -7.46 -0.15 12.50
C ARG A 75 -7.91 -0.49 11.08
N PHE A 76 -9.16 -0.17 10.74
CA PHE A 76 -9.71 -0.37 9.41
C PHE A 76 -9.04 0.56 8.39
N SER A 77 -8.77 1.81 8.77
CA SER A 77 -7.98 2.73 7.93
C SER A 77 -6.58 2.18 7.65
N PHE A 78 -5.88 1.64 8.66
CA PHE A 78 -4.59 0.99 8.45
C PHE A 78 -4.67 -0.24 7.54
N PHE A 79 -5.70 -1.07 7.72
CA PHE A 79 -5.95 -2.22 6.84
C PHE A 79 -6.13 -1.76 5.38
N LEU A 80 -6.95 -0.73 5.14
CA LEU A 80 -7.18 -0.19 3.80
C LEU A 80 -5.91 0.40 3.19
N ILE A 81 -5.07 1.09 3.97
CA ILE A 81 -3.78 1.62 3.51
C ILE A 81 -2.86 0.48 3.05
N VAL A 82 -2.77 -0.60 3.83
CA VAL A 82 -1.96 -1.78 3.45
C VAL A 82 -2.52 -2.48 2.22
N LEU A 83 -3.84 -2.56 2.09
CA LEU A 83 -4.50 -3.12 0.92
C LEU A 83 -4.23 -2.28 -0.34
N ALA A 84 -4.34 -0.95 -0.24
CA ALA A 84 -3.99 -0.04 -1.33
C ALA A 84 -2.53 -0.18 -1.75
N ALA A 85 -1.63 -0.34 -0.78
CA ALA A 85 -0.23 -0.59 -1.03
C ALA A 85 0.01 -1.93 -1.75
N PHE A 86 -0.67 -3.00 -1.34
CA PHE A 86 -0.62 -4.31 -1.99
C PHE A 86 -1.06 -4.26 -3.45
N VAL A 87 -2.21 -3.62 -3.72
CA VAL A 87 -2.76 -3.46 -5.07
C VAL A 87 -1.79 -2.68 -5.95
N SER A 88 -1.25 -1.57 -5.43
CA SER A 88 -0.28 -0.73 -6.14
C SER A 88 1.00 -1.50 -6.48
N TYR A 89 1.57 -2.23 -5.51
CA TYR A 89 2.73 -3.08 -5.73
C TYR A 89 2.46 -4.15 -6.79
N SER A 90 1.30 -4.82 -6.71
CA SER A 90 0.91 -5.88 -7.64
C SER A 90 0.79 -5.36 -9.06
N ALA A 91 0.22 -4.18 -9.26
CA ALA A 91 0.14 -3.52 -10.56
C ALA A 91 1.53 -3.27 -11.16
N PHE A 92 2.49 -2.75 -10.37
CA PHE A 92 3.87 -2.56 -10.82
C PHE A 92 4.56 -3.89 -11.16
N ALA A 93 4.41 -4.90 -10.30
CA ALA A 93 5.02 -6.21 -10.49
C ALA A 93 4.50 -6.93 -11.75
N ILE A 94 3.19 -6.89 -12.00
CA ILE A 94 2.56 -7.47 -13.21
C ILE A 94 3.04 -6.73 -14.45
N THR A 95 3.03 -5.40 -14.43
CA THR A 95 3.50 -4.57 -15.56
C THR A 95 4.96 -4.87 -15.90
N ALA A 96 5.82 -4.93 -14.89
CA ALA A 96 7.24 -5.23 -15.09
C ALA A 96 7.47 -6.66 -15.60
N HIS A 97 6.66 -7.62 -15.18
CA HIS A 97 6.71 -8.98 -15.71
C HIS A 97 6.26 -9.04 -17.19
N ALA A 98 5.18 -8.34 -17.53
CA ALA A 98 4.67 -8.27 -18.89
C ALA A 98 5.65 -7.60 -19.85
N LEU A 99 6.30 -6.51 -19.44
CA LEU A 99 7.33 -5.82 -20.24
C LEU A 99 8.52 -6.74 -20.53
N ARG A 100 9.02 -7.46 -19.52
CA ARG A 100 10.15 -8.40 -19.69
C ARG A 100 9.84 -9.54 -20.66
N LYS A 101 8.58 -9.97 -20.80
CA LYS A 101 8.21 -11.03 -21.74
C LYS A 101 8.17 -10.55 -23.19
N ARG A 102 8.06 -9.23 -23.42
CA ARG A 102 7.97 -8.61 -24.76
C ARG A 102 9.32 -8.18 -25.33
N THR A 103 10.31 -7.92 -24.48
CA THR A 103 11.71 -7.63 -24.83
C THR A 103 12.55 -8.89 -24.79
#